data_AF-A0A956KUP0-F1
#
_entry.id   AF-A0A956KUP0-F1
#
_cell.length_a   1.000
_cell.length_b   1.000
_cell.length_c   1.000
_cell.angle_alpha   90.00
_cell.angle_beta   90.00
_cell.angle_gamma   90.00
#
_symmetry.space_group_name_H-M   'P 1'
#
loop_
_entity.id
_entity.type
_entity.pdbx_description
1 polymer ?
#
loop_
_entity_poly.entity_id
_entity_poly.type
_entity_poly.pdbx_seq_one_letter_code
_entity_poly.pdbx_strand_id
1 'polypeptide(L)'
;MLEDRLTALEAKLDALAPRFEGRTRGEPGQGAVAALEQAQGVRLPEEYRAFLLRVGDGAPGLLPLARWGEALLDEAPLRAPCLLDPAKGHGDYGDDDEPAQGTIALTPGSPHAVLVVSGERRGQVLYVDLDDYWSEVVEDARGEPVGFATWYAAWLDASGPSAPGDAPGRGSAARRLAEGLLGSEDELVAALGDPRADARRRRKAVVGLDERGSLGPAGLAALDRACEDPDPTVRRAALRGLDRHRGPEALERLATRVGDPSPLVRRELVRLIAAAPEGRPLLRALVDDDDPAVVQSALGALLRGETTADALADLLARDSVRRVPDARGLLLHALGDTADPRWLPALLGFLEHEHAPTRLIAAVALRALGSTDACARLEQRRRIEPAEHVRTAIERTLGALGCPEPA
;
A
#
# COMPACT_ATOMS: atom_id res chain seq x y z
N MET A 1 -11.52 10.41 -33.95
CA MET A 1 -10.76 9.69 -32.90
C MET A 1 -10.24 10.61 -31.81
N LEU A 2 -9.32 11.56 -32.07
CA LEU A 2 -8.86 12.50 -31.04
C LEU A 2 -9.95 13.52 -30.65
N GLU A 3 -10.60 14.14 -31.64
CA GLU A 3 -11.69 15.09 -31.40
C GLU A 3 -12.84 14.50 -30.59
N ASP A 4 -13.19 13.24 -30.84
CA ASP A 4 -14.26 12.55 -30.09
C ASP A 4 -13.86 12.33 -28.63
N ARG A 5 -12.59 11.97 -28.36
CA ARG A 5 -12.05 11.82 -27.01
C ARG A 5 -12.04 13.15 -26.25
N LEU A 6 -11.62 14.24 -26.90
CA LEU A 6 -11.64 15.57 -26.29
C LEU A 6 -13.07 16.04 -26.01
N THR A 7 -14.00 15.82 -26.94
CA THR A 7 -15.42 16.12 -26.72
C THR A 7 -16.00 15.33 -25.54
N ALA A 8 -15.65 14.05 -25.42
CA ALA A 8 -16.06 13.23 -24.29
C ALA A 8 -15.45 13.72 -22.96
N LEU A 9 -14.18 14.15 -22.96
CA LEU A 9 -13.52 14.73 -21.79
C LEU A 9 -14.18 16.05 -21.36
N GLU A 10 -14.51 16.93 -22.30
CA GLU A 10 -15.24 18.17 -22.00
C GLU A 10 -16.59 17.87 -21.35
N ALA A 11 -17.41 17.02 -21.99
CA ALA A 11 -18.70 16.64 -21.44
C ALA A 11 -18.58 16.02 -20.04
N LYS A 12 -17.55 15.20 -19.83
CA LYS A 12 -17.26 14.61 -18.52
C LYS A 12 -16.88 15.67 -17.50
N LEU A 13 -15.95 16.57 -17.83
CA LEU A 13 -15.55 17.65 -16.92
C LEU A 13 -16.70 18.59 -16.60
N ASP A 14 -17.59 18.87 -17.55
CA ASP A 14 -18.77 19.71 -17.33
C ASP A 14 -19.76 19.02 -16.38
N ALA A 15 -19.97 17.70 -16.53
CA ALA A 15 -20.74 16.90 -15.58
C ALA A 15 -20.10 16.85 -14.18
N LEU A 16 -18.77 16.99 -14.10
CA LEU A 16 -18.01 17.03 -12.86
C LEU A 16 -17.81 18.44 -12.30
N ALA A 17 -18.24 19.50 -13.01
CA ALA A 17 -17.95 20.89 -12.65
C ALA A 17 -18.35 21.27 -11.21
N PRO A 18 -19.53 20.86 -10.68
CA PRO A 18 -19.89 21.13 -9.28
C PRO A 18 -18.93 20.50 -8.26
N ARG A 19 -18.16 19.48 -8.64
CA ARG A 19 -17.21 18.78 -7.75
C ARG A 19 -15.91 19.54 -7.53
N PHE A 20 -15.62 20.50 -8.41
CA PHE A 20 -14.35 21.23 -8.43
C PHE A 20 -14.56 22.74 -8.27
N GLU A 21 -15.62 23.15 -7.56
CA GLU A 21 -15.88 24.56 -7.25
C GLU A 21 -14.61 25.25 -6.70
N GLY A 22 -14.19 26.32 -7.38
CA GLY A 22 -12.95 27.06 -7.08
C GLY A 22 -11.70 26.64 -7.87
N ARG A 23 -11.73 25.51 -8.59
CA ARG A 23 -10.68 25.12 -9.55
C ARG A 23 -11.15 25.45 -10.97
N THR A 24 -10.92 26.69 -11.40
CA THR A 24 -11.25 27.13 -12.76
C THR A 24 -10.20 26.64 -13.75
N ARG A 25 -10.64 26.12 -14.91
CA ARG A 25 -9.75 25.92 -16.06
C ARG A 25 -9.20 27.30 -16.44
N GLY A 26 -7.89 27.42 -16.60
CA GLY A 26 -7.27 28.59 -17.20
C GLY A 26 -7.74 28.75 -18.64
N GLU A 27 -7.80 29.99 -19.14
CA GLU A 27 -8.17 30.24 -20.54
C GLU A 27 -7.28 29.43 -21.48
N PRO A 28 -7.82 28.97 -22.63
CA PRO A 28 -7.03 28.29 -23.66
C PRO A 28 -5.84 29.14 -24.12
N GLY A 29 -4.68 28.88 -23.54
CA GLY A 29 -3.51 29.74 -23.69
C GLY A 29 -2.67 29.35 -24.89
N GLN A 30 -3.10 29.65 -26.12
CA GLN A 30 -2.24 29.51 -27.31
C GLN A 30 -0.86 30.14 -27.08
N GLY A 31 -0.81 31.30 -26.41
CA GLY A 31 0.42 31.98 -26.05
C GLY A 31 1.26 31.23 -25.02
N ALA A 32 0.65 30.64 -23.99
CA ALA A 32 1.38 29.88 -22.95
C ALA A 32 1.97 28.58 -23.51
N VAL A 33 1.21 27.85 -24.32
CA VAL A 33 1.69 26.64 -25.01
C VAL A 33 2.84 26.99 -25.93
N ALA A 34 2.68 28.01 -26.80
CA ALA A 34 3.73 28.42 -27.73
C ALA A 34 4.99 28.93 -27.00
N ALA A 35 4.82 29.67 -25.91
CA ALA A 35 5.93 30.17 -25.10
C ALA A 35 6.72 29.03 -24.46
N LEU A 36 6.05 28.02 -23.89
CA LEU A 36 6.72 26.85 -23.33
C LEU A 36 7.44 26.05 -24.44
N GLU A 37 6.75 25.75 -25.53
CA GLU A 37 7.31 25.00 -26.67
C GLU A 37 8.57 25.69 -27.22
N GLN A 38 8.54 27.02 -27.35
CA GLN A 38 9.68 27.83 -27.78
C GLN A 38 10.81 27.86 -26.73
N ALA A 39 10.49 28.11 -25.46
CA ALA A 39 11.47 28.22 -24.39
C ALA A 39 12.22 26.90 -24.14
N GLN A 40 11.50 25.78 -24.22
CA GLN A 40 12.04 24.46 -23.94
C GLN A 40 12.54 23.73 -25.19
N GLY A 41 12.29 24.27 -26.38
CA GLY A 41 12.71 23.69 -27.66
C GLY A 41 12.05 22.34 -27.93
N VAL A 42 10.78 22.18 -27.52
CA VAL A 42 10.02 20.92 -27.64
C VAL A 42 8.65 21.22 -28.24
N ARG A 43 8.04 20.22 -28.88
CA ARG A 43 6.62 20.26 -29.26
C ARG A 43 5.84 19.29 -28.39
N LEU A 44 4.79 19.76 -27.72
CA LEU A 44 3.99 18.92 -26.84
C LEU A 44 3.30 17.79 -27.61
N PRO A 45 3.08 16.61 -27.00
CA PRO A 45 2.28 15.54 -27.58
C PRO A 45 0.91 16.04 -28.06
N GLU A 46 0.48 15.57 -29.23
CA GLU A 46 -0.68 16.13 -29.93
C GLU A 46 -1.96 16.11 -29.07
N GLU A 47 -2.22 15.00 -28.36
CA GLU A 47 -3.40 14.88 -27.51
C GLU A 47 -3.42 15.93 -26.37
N TYR A 48 -2.29 16.10 -25.68
CA TYR A 48 -2.18 17.05 -24.57
C TYR A 48 -2.19 18.51 -25.06
N ARG A 49 -1.52 18.77 -26.18
CA ARG A 49 -1.53 20.08 -26.82
C ARG A 49 -2.95 20.48 -27.24
N ALA A 50 -3.69 19.57 -27.87
CA ALA A 50 -5.07 19.82 -28.27
C ALA A 50 -5.99 20.02 -27.05
N PHE A 51 -5.78 19.26 -25.97
CA PHE A 51 -6.49 19.45 -24.71
C PHE A 51 -6.27 20.85 -24.12
N LEU A 52 -5.03 21.32 -24.01
CA LEU A 52 -4.72 22.66 -23.48
C LEU A 52 -5.36 23.79 -24.31
N LEU A 53 -5.41 23.61 -25.63
CA LEU A 53 -5.95 24.61 -26.57
C LEU A 53 -7.48 24.61 -26.67
N ARG A 54 -8.13 23.52 -26.27
CA ARG A 54 -9.58 23.34 -26.44
C ARG A 54 -10.31 23.37 -25.10
N VAL A 55 -9.80 22.63 -24.12
CA VAL A 55 -10.40 22.41 -22.80
C VAL A 55 -9.90 23.41 -21.76
N GLY A 56 -8.60 23.72 -21.79
CA GLY A 56 -7.96 24.72 -20.92
C GLY A 56 -6.86 24.16 -20.02
N ASP A 57 -6.02 25.07 -19.51
CA ASP A 57 -4.91 24.77 -18.60
C ASP A 57 -5.40 24.56 -17.16
N GLY A 58 -4.65 23.81 -16.34
CA GLY A 58 -4.98 23.62 -14.92
C GLY A 58 -6.36 23.01 -14.67
N ALA A 59 -6.82 22.15 -15.58
CA ALA A 59 -8.07 21.41 -15.41
C ALA A 59 -8.05 20.59 -14.12
N PRO A 60 -9.21 20.22 -13.54
CA PRO A 60 -9.28 19.58 -12.24
C PRO A 60 -8.30 18.42 -12.00
N GLY A 61 -7.41 18.62 -11.02
CA GLY A 61 -6.40 17.63 -10.65
C GLY A 61 -5.11 17.69 -11.45
N LEU A 62 -5.09 18.46 -12.53
CA LEU A 62 -3.89 18.76 -13.29
C LEU A 62 -3.16 19.97 -12.71
N LEU A 63 -1.84 19.94 -12.78
CA LEU A 63 -1.00 21.09 -12.55
C LEU A 63 -1.15 22.09 -13.72
N PRO A 64 -1.14 23.40 -13.44
CA PRO A 64 -0.99 24.41 -14.48
C PRO A 64 0.29 24.18 -15.29
N LEU A 65 0.27 24.47 -16.59
CA LEU A 65 1.41 24.29 -17.48
C LEU A 65 2.65 25.07 -16.99
N ALA A 66 2.47 26.19 -16.30
CA ALA A 66 3.55 26.95 -15.70
C ALA A 66 4.31 26.20 -14.58
N ARG A 67 3.71 25.15 -14.01
CA ARG A 67 4.27 24.27 -12.96
C ARG A 67 4.67 22.89 -13.52
N TRP A 68 4.98 22.80 -14.82
CA TRP A 68 5.31 21.55 -15.49
C TRP A 68 6.49 20.79 -14.86
N GLY A 69 7.42 21.48 -14.21
CA GLY A 69 8.61 20.90 -13.58
C GLY A 69 8.40 20.40 -12.14
N GLU A 70 7.20 20.48 -11.57
CA GLU A 70 6.98 20.19 -10.14
C GLU A 70 7.25 18.74 -9.71
N ALA A 71 7.17 17.79 -10.63
CA ALA A 71 7.54 16.40 -10.36
C ALA A 71 9.05 16.15 -10.50
N LEU A 72 9.83 17.16 -10.86
CA LEU A 72 11.26 17.03 -11.12
C LEU A 72 12.05 17.65 -9.96
N LEU A 73 13.12 16.98 -9.53
CA LEU A 73 14.02 17.48 -8.48
C LEU A 73 14.79 18.73 -8.94
N ASP A 74 15.04 18.83 -10.25
CA ASP A 74 15.63 19.99 -10.95
C ASP A 74 14.82 20.26 -12.24
N GLU A 75 14.82 21.50 -12.76
CA GLU A 75 14.14 21.86 -14.03
C GLU A 75 14.83 21.23 -15.26
N ALA A 76 14.77 19.90 -15.34
CA ALA A 76 15.39 19.07 -16.35
C ALA A 76 14.90 19.48 -17.75
N PRO A 77 15.78 19.51 -18.76
CA PRO A 77 15.42 19.97 -20.10
C PRO A 77 14.36 19.07 -20.74
N LEU A 78 13.22 19.66 -21.14
CA LEU A 78 12.16 18.88 -21.83
C LEU A 78 12.59 18.34 -23.19
N ARG A 79 13.61 18.92 -23.83
CA ARG A 79 14.15 18.43 -25.11
C ARG A 79 15.00 17.17 -24.98
N ALA A 80 15.49 16.87 -23.78
CA ALA A 80 16.27 15.66 -23.56
C ALA A 80 15.33 14.43 -23.56
N PRO A 81 15.79 13.27 -24.04
CA PRO A 81 14.96 12.08 -24.05
C PRO A 81 14.70 11.59 -22.62
N CYS A 82 13.45 11.23 -22.32
CA CYS A 82 13.10 10.61 -21.05
C CYS A 82 13.84 9.29 -20.84
N LEU A 83 14.41 9.12 -19.64
CA LEU A 83 15.19 7.94 -19.27
C LEU A 83 14.42 6.99 -18.35
N LEU A 84 13.25 7.39 -17.85
CA LEU A 84 12.39 6.56 -17.01
C LEU A 84 12.06 5.24 -17.71
N ASP A 85 12.43 4.16 -17.03
CA ASP A 85 12.17 2.79 -17.46
C ASP A 85 11.63 2.00 -16.26
N PRO A 86 10.41 1.42 -16.36
CA PRO A 86 9.87 0.55 -15.31
C PRO A 86 10.73 -0.68 -14.99
N ALA A 87 11.67 -1.03 -15.87
CA ALA A 87 12.64 -2.10 -15.63
C ALA A 87 13.85 -1.67 -14.78
N LYS A 88 14.02 -0.37 -14.54
CA LYS A 88 15.17 0.21 -13.83
C LYS A 88 14.77 0.75 -12.45
N GLY A 89 15.61 0.53 -11.44
CA GLY A 89 15.49 1.11 -10.10
C GLY A 89 16.63 2.07 -9.76
N HIS A 90 16.73 2.48 -8.50
CA HIS A 90 17.73 3.46 -8.02
C HIS A 90 19.17 3.15 -8.48
N GLY A 91 19.60 1.88 -8.47
CA GLY A 91 20.97 1.51 -8.81
C GLY A 91 21.28 1.44 -10.31
N ASP A 92 20.29 1.63 -11.18
CA ASP A 92 20.44 1.53 -12.63
C ASP A 92 20.68 2.89 -13.31
N TYR A 93 20.56 3.98 -12.54
CA TYR A 93 20.82 5.34 -12.99
C TYR A 93 22.13 5.83 -12.39
N GLY A 94 22.92 6.56 -13.18
CA GLY A 94 24.15 7.20 -12.71
C GLY A 94 23.86 8.37 -11.77
N ASP A 95 24.87 8.78 -11.00
CA ASP A 95 24.75 9.89 -10.04
C ASP A 95 24.37 11.23 -10.71
N ASP A 96 24.69 11.40 -11.99
CA ASP A 96 24.38 12.59 -12.80
C ASP A 96 23.13 12.42 -13.69
N ASP A 97 22.47 11.24 -13.65
CA ASP A 97 21.26 11.03 -14.45
C ASP A 97 20.06 11.75 -13.81
N GLU A 98 19.29 12.44 -14.65
CA GLU A 98 17.97 12.98 -14.29
C GLU A 98 16.89 12.13 -14.99
N PRO A 99 16.39 11.03 -14.38
CA PRO A 99 15.59 10.04 -15.11
C PRO A 99 14.32 10.63 -15.71
N ALA A 100 13.71 11.57 -14.98
CA ALA A 100 12.46 12.24 -15.32
C ALA A 100 12.63 13.40 -16.31
N GLN A 101 13.84 13.67 -16.85
CA GLN A 101 14.03 14.61 -17.95
C GLN A 101 13.09 14.29 -19.13
N GLY A 102 12.77 15.28 -19.95
CA GLY A 102 11.86 15.04 -21.07
C GLY A 102 10.42 14.68 -20.66
N THR A 103 10.01 14.98 -19.42
CA THR A 103 8.64 14.78 -18.93
C THR A 103 8.02 16.05 -18.34
N ILE A 104 6.69 16.11 -18.36
CA ILE A 104 5.91 17.16 -17.71
C ILE A 104 5.09 16.54 -16.58
N ALA A 105 5.15 17.12 -15.40
CA ALA A 105 4.28 16.79 -14.28
C ALA A 105 2.82 17.11 -14.62
N LEU A 106 1.96 16.09 -14.57
CA LEU A 106 0.52 16.26 -14.77
C LEU A 106 -0.20 16.48 -13.45
N THR A 107 0.16 15.79 -12.37
CA THR A 107 -0.52 15.87 -11.07
C THR A 107 0.41 16.28 -9.94
N PRO A 108 -0.09 16.98 -8.90
CA PRO A 108 0.67 17.20 -7.67
C PRO A 108 0.78 15.91 -6.84
N GLY A 109 1.78 15.86 -5.94
CA GLY A 109 1.98 14.80 -4.95
C GLY A 109 2.64 13.52 -5.49
N SER A 110 3.05 12.63 -4.59
CA SER A 110 3.69 11.34 -4.92
C SER A 110 2.70 10.16 -4.76
N PRO A 111 2.67 9.19 -5.69
CA PRO A 111 3.39 9.19 -6.97
C PRO A 111 2.80 10.21 -7.96
N HIS A 112 3.68 10.87 -8.71
CA HIS A 112 3.32 11.85 -9.74
C HIS A 112 2.89 11.13 -11.03
N ALA A 113 1.80 11.57 -11.66
CA ALA A 113 1.59 11.28 -13.07
C ALA A 113 2.43 12.25 -13.91
N VAL A 114 3.20 11.73 -14.86
CA VAL A 114 4.02 12.51 -15.79
C VAL A 114 3.71 12.15 -17.23
N LEU A 115 3.73 13.15 -18.12
CA LEU A 115 3.62 12.98 -19.56
C LEU A 115 5.01 13.01 -20.19
N VAL A 116 5.38 11.98 -20.93
CA VAL A 116 6.64 11.98 -21.70
C VAL A 116 6.48 12.86 -22.92
N VAL A 117 7.32 13.89 -23.05
CA VAL A 117 7.30 14.83 -24.18
C VAL A 117 8.43 14.63 -25.18
N SER A 118 9.49 13.93 -24.77
CA SER A 118 10.68 13.64 -25.58
C SER A 118 11.23 12.23 -25.35
N GLY A 119 11.80 11.62 -26.39
CA GLY A 119 12.33 10.25 -26.37
C GLY A 119 11.36 9.19 -26.92
N GLU A 120 11.68 7.92 -26.72
CA GLU A 120 10.97 6.78 -27.32
C GLU A 120 9.52 6.63 -26.82
N ARG A 121 9.27 7.04 -25.56
CA ARG A 121 7.94 6.96 -24.92
C ARG A 121 7.08 8.20 -25.15
N ARG A 122 7.46 9.10 -26.06
CA ARG A 122 6.75 10.37 -26.30
C ARG A 122 5.25 10.17 -26.47
N GLY A 123 4.46 10.86 -25.64
CA GLY A 123 3.01 10.83 -25.61
C GLY A 123 2.41 9.85 -24.61
N GLN A 124 3.21 9.01 -23.96
CA GLN A 124 2.78 8.07 -22.93
C GLN A 124 2.71 8.74 -21.55
N VAL A 125 1.79 8.26 -20.72
CA VAL A 125 1.70 8.65 -19.30
C VAL A 125 2.35 7.60 -18.41
N LEU A 126 3.22 8.05 -17.51
CA LEU A 126 3.86 7.23 -16.48
C LEU A 126 3.45 7.74 -15.10
N TYR A 127 3.44 6.84 -14.12
CA TYR A 127 3.53 7.23 -12.72
C TYR A 127 4.97 7.11 -12.25
N VAL A 128 5.40 8.04 -11.41
CA VAL A 128 6.77 8.09 -10.87
C VAL A 128 6.71 8.42 -9.38
N ASP A 129 7.50 7.70 -8.61
CA ASP A 129 7.87 8.03 -7.25
C ASP A 129 9.39 8.18 -7.21
N LEU A 130 9.87 9.42 -7.09
CA LEU A 130 11.31 9.70 -7.12
C LEU A 130 12.00 9.35 -5.81
N ASP A 131 11.27 9.31 -4.69
CA ASP A 131 11.83 8.90 -3.41
C ASP A 131 12.12 7.39 -3.42
N ASP A 132 11.22 6.61 -4.03
CA ASP A 132 11.33 5.16 -4.16
C ASP A 132 12.02 4.71 -5.47
N TYR A 133 12.42 5.66 -6.33
CA TYR A 133 12.96 5.40 -7.69
C TYR A 133 12.11 4.39 -8.47
N TRP A 134 10.80 4.55 -8.36
CA TRP A 134 9.82 3.67 -8.97
C TRP A 134 9.14 4.39 -10.11
N SER A 135 8.99 3.72 -11.25
CA SER A 135 8.19 4.23 -12.35
C SER A 135 7.35 3.12 -12.95
N GLU A 136 6.17 3.48 -13.45
CA GLU A 136 5.26 2.52 -14.04
C GLU A 136 4.48 3.14 -15.20
N VAL A 137 4.47 2.45 -16.34
CA VAL A 137 3.70 2.88 -17.51
C VAL A 137 2.23 2.54 -17.29
N VAL A 138 1.37 3.50 -17.58
CA VAL A 138 -0.08 3.29 -17.60
C VAL A 138 -0.43 2.54 -18.88
N GLU A 139 -1.05 1.38 -18.73
CA GLU A 139 -1.35 0.44 -19.81
C GLU A 139 -2.87 0.19 -19.89
N ASP A 140 -3.38 -0.04 -21.09
CA ASP A 140 -4.74 -0.54 -21.28
C ASP A 140 -4.81 -2.06 -21.06
N ALA A 141 -6.01 -2.64 -21.13
CA ALA A 141 -6.23 -4.08 -20.98
C ALA A 141 -5.48 -4.94 -22.02
N ARG A 142 -5.04 -4.34 -23.13
CA ARG A 142 -4.23 -5.01 -24.16
C ARG A 142 -2.74 -5.00 -23.81
N GLY A 143 -2.36 -4.30 -22.74
CA GLY A 143 -0.97 -4.10 -22.32
C GLY A 143 -0.27 -2.98 -23.10
N GLU A 144 -1.03 -2.14 -23.80
CA GLU A 144 -0.48 -1.06 -24.61
C GLU A 144 -0.41 0.24 -23.78
N PRO A 145 0.69 1.01 -23.86
CA PRO A 145 0.80 2.29 -23.18
C PRO A 145 -0.31 3.27 -23.62
N VAL A 146 -0.88 4.00 -22.65
CA VAL A 146 -1.97 4.95 -22.94
C VAL A 146 -1.47 6.38 -23.06
N GLY A 147 -2.14 7.14 -23.92
CA GLY A 147 -1.97 8.58 -24.06
C GLY A 147 -2.73 9.39 -23.01
N PHE A 148 -2.42 10.69 -22.95
CA PHE A 148 -2.97 11.64 -21.99
C PHE A 148 -4.50 11.58 -21.89
N ALA A 149 -5.23 11.58 -23.03
CA ALA A 149 -6.68 11.70 -22.98
C ALA A 149 -7.35 10.47 -22.33
N THR A 150 -6.80 9.29 -22.58
CA THR A 150 -7.31 8.01 -22.03
C THR A 150 -7.00 7.93 -20.54
N TRP A 151 -5.76 8.25 -20.15
CA TRP A 151 -5.37 8.32 -18.75
C TRP A 151 -6.22 9.34 -17.98
N TYR A 152 -6.38 10.56 -18.50
CA TYR A 152 -7.08 11.62 -17.78
C TYR A 152 -8.58 11.30 -17.60
N ALA A 153 -9.20 10.66 -18.59
CA ALA A 153 -10.56 10.15 -18.44
C ALA A 153 -10.65 9.14 -17.28
N ALA A 154 -9.73 8.18 -17.19
CA ALA A 154 -9.70 7.21 -16.09
C ALA A 154 -9.38 7.86 -14.74
N TRP A 155 -8.49 8.86 -14.72
CA TRP A 155 -8.15 9.63 -13.53
C TRP A 155 -9.36 10.36 -12.94
N LEU A 156 -10.18 10.97 -13.81
CA LEU A 156 -11.43 11.61 -13.40
C LEU A 156 -12.44 10.63 -12.79
N ASP A 157 -12.51 9.39 -13.28
CA ASP A 157 -13.38 8.35 -12.69
C ASP A 157 -12.86 7.91 -11.32
N ALA A 158 -11.55 7.68 -11.21
CA ALA A 158 -10.91 7.20 -9.99
C ALA A 158 -10.87 8.24 -8.85
N SER A 159 -11.07 9.52 -9.18
CA SER A 159 -10.98 10.64 -8.23
C SER A 159 -12.34 11.25 -7.84
N GLY A 160 -13.47 10.67 -8.28
CA GLY A 160 -14.83 11.17 -7.99
C GLY A 160 -15.41 10.73 -6.63
N PRO A 161 -16.53 11.31 -6.15
CA PRO A 161 -17.24 10.91 -4.92
C PRO A 161 -17.84 9.49 -4.94
N SER A 162 -18.07 8.92 -6.13
CA SER A 162 -18.41 7.50 -6.29
C SER A 162 -17.18 6.63 -6.51
N ALA A 163 -15.98 7.22 -6.55
CA ALA A 163 -14.78 6.43 -6.42
C ALA A 163 -14.82 5.79 -5.05
N PRO A 164 -14.33 4.56 -4.88
CA PRO A 164 -14.68 3.78 -3.69
C PRO A 164 -13.76 4.14 -2.50
N GLY A 165 -13.65 5.45 -2.25
CA GLY A 165 -12.50 6.16 -1.68
C GLY A 165 -12.42 6.27 -0.17
N ASP A 166 -13.27 5.58 0.58
CA ASP A 166 -13.21 5.62 2.07
C ASP A 166 -12.82 4.28 2.69
N ALA A 167 -12.51 3.26 1.89
CA ALA A 167 -12.06 1.97 2.42
C ALA A 167 -10.58 2.06 2.89
N PRO A 168 -10.28 1.80 4.17
CA PRO A 168 -8.90 1.79 4.66
C PRO A 168 -8.04 0.80 3.87
N GLY A 169 -6.91 1.29 3.34
CA GLY A 169 -5.95 0.49 2.58
C GLY A 169 -6.07 0.56 1.05
N ARG A 170 -6.97 1.38 0.47
CA ARG A 170 -7.12 1.48 -1.01
C ARG A 170 -5.99 2.24 -1.73
N GLY A 171 -5.10 2.96 -1.05
CA GLY A 171 -4.07 3.79 -1.72
C GLY A 171 -4.68 4.95 -2.53
N SER A 172 -3.84 5.88 -3.03
CA SER A 172 -4.31 7.02 -3.83
C SER A 172 -4.84 6.58 -5.20
N ALA A 173 -5.68 7.41 -5.83
CA ALA A 173 -6.13 7.18 -7.21
C ALA A 173 -4.95 7.03 -8.17
N ALA A 174 -3.87 7.79 -7.94
CA ALA A 174 -2.62 7.68 -8.66
C ALA A 174 -2.01 6.27 -8.56
N ARG A 175 -1.84 5.75 -7.34
CA ARG A 175 -1.28 4.41 -7.12
C ARG A 175 -2.10 3.32 -7.82
N ARG A 176 -3.43 3.43 -7.75
CA ARG A 176 -4.37 2.47 -8.31
C ARG A 176 -4.32 2.42 -9.84
N LEU A 177 -4.23 3.57 -10.49
CA LEU A 177 -4.09 3.66 -11.94
C LEU A 177 -2.71 3.23 -12.43
N ALA A 178 -1.67 3.41 -11.62
CA ALA A 178 -0.35 2.91 -11.94
C ALA A 178 -0.26 1.37 -11.86
N GLU A 179 -0.84 0.80 -10.81
CA GLU A 179 -0.78 -0.64 -10.53
C GLU A 179 -1.84 -1.47 -11.29
N GLY A 180 -2.81 -0.83 -11.94
CA GLY A 180 -3.92 -1.47 -12.67
C GLY A 180 -3.91 -1.23 -14.17
N LEU A 181 -4.50 -2.15 -14.94
CA LEU A 181 -4.79 -1.91 -16.36
C LEU A 181 -6.06 -1.05 -16.51
N LEU A 182 -6.09 -0.18 -17.51
CA LEU A 182 -7.29 0.56 -17.90
C LEU A 182 -8.15 -0.24 -18.87
N GLY A 183 -9.47 -0.21 -18.70
CA GLY A 183 -10.39 -0.85 -19.63
C GLY A 183 -11.77 -1.12 -19.05
N SER A 184 -12.65 -1.65 -19.89
CA SER A 184 -13.93 -2.20 -19.45
C SER A 184 -13.73 -3.49 -18.64
N GLU A 185 -14.76 -3.91 -17.90
CA GLU A 185 -14.71 -5.18 -17.16
C GLU A 185 -14.39 -6.36 -18.09
N ASP A 186 -15.06 -6.44 -19.25
CA ASP A 186 -14.86 -7.52 -20.21
C ASP A 186 -13.42 -7.57 -20.74
N GLU A 187 -12.85 -6.41 -21.05
CA GLU A 187 -11.45 -6.32 -21.51
C GLU A 187 -10.47 -6.75 -20.42
N LEU A 188 -10.70 -6.37 -19.17
CA LEU A 188 -9.86 -6.75 -18.03
C LEU A 188 -9.99 -8.25 -17.70
N VAL A 189 -11.21 -8.80 -17.77
CA VAL A 189 -11.46 -10.25 -17.64
C VAL A 189 -10.74 -11.01 -18.75
N ALA A 190 -10.77 -10.50 -20.00
CA ALA A 190 -10.05 -11.08 -21.11
C ALA A 190 -8.53 -11.01 -20.91
N ALA A 191 -8.01 -9.88 -20.43
CA ALA A 191 -6.58 -9.69 -20.13
C ALA A 191 -6.07 -10.66 -19.06
N LEU A 192 -6.86 -10.88 -18.02
CA LEU A 192 -6.56 -11.85 -16.95
C LEU A 192 -6.59 -13.31 -17.45
N GLY A 193 -7.45 -13.59 -18.43
CA GLY A 193 -7.59 -14.93 -19.05
C GLY A 193 -6.62 -15.20 -20.21
N ASP A 194 -5.82 -14.24 -20.65
CA ASP A 194 -4.91 -14.41 -21.78
C ASP A 194 -3.77 -15.39 -21.40
N PRO A 195 -3.64 -16.55 -22.08
CA PRO A 195 -2.57 -17.51 -21.82
C PRO A 195 -1.16 -16.93 -22.03
N ARG A 196 -1.02 -15.82 -22.75
CA ARG A 196 0.26 -15.15 -23.01
C ARG A 196 0.59 -14.06 -21.98
N ALA A 197 -0.36 -13.67 -21.13
CA ALA A 197 -0.13 -12.65 -20.12
C ALA A 197 0.83 -13.18 -19.04
N ASP A 198 1.89 -12.42 -18.75
CA ASP A 198 2.76 -12.70 -17.62
C ASP A 198 2.07 -12.38 -16.28
N ALA A 199 2.73 -12.72 -15.17
CA ALA A 199 2.19 -12.48 -13.83
C ALA A 199 1.94 -10.99 -13.53
N ARG A 200 2.79 -10.09 -14.05
CA ARG A 200 2.63 -8.63 -13.86
C ARG A 200 1.33 -8.17 -14.52
N ARG A 201 1.11 -8.54 -15.79
CA ARG A 201 -0.09 -8.17 -16.54
C ARG A 201 -1.35 -8.76 -15.93
N ARG A 202 -1.34 -10.03 -15.52
CA ARG A 202 -2.48 -10.65 -14.81
C ARG A 202 -2.77 -9.94 -13.49
N ARG A 203 -1.74 -9.62 -12.70
CA ARG A 203 -1.89 -8.83 -11.46
C ARG A 203 -2.49 -7.46 -11.74
N LYS A 204 -1.99 -6.74 -12.76
CA LYS A 204 -2.55 -5.43 -13.14
C LYS A 204 -3.99 -5.54 -13.61
N ALA A 205 -4.37 -6.61 -14.32
CA ALA A 205 -5.76 -6.85 -14.70
C ALA A 205 -6.66 -7.04 -13.46
N VAL A 206 -6.19 -7.79 -12.46
CA VAL A 206 -6.89 -7.95 -11.17
C VAL A 206 -7.04 -6.61 -10.46
N VAL A 207 -5.99 -5.79 -10.38
CA VAL A 207 -6.06 -4.46 -9.77
C VAL A 207 -7.04 -3.56 -10.55
N GLY A 208 -7.00 -3.58 -11.88
CA GLY A 208 -7.96 -2.85 -12.71
C GLY A 208 -9.42 -3.25 -12.45
N LEU A 209 -9.69 -4.54 -12.23
CA LEU A 209 -11.02 -5.03 -11.83
C LEU A 209 -11.40 -4.56 -10.42
N ASP A 210 -10.47 -4.66 -9.46
CA ASP A 210 -10.65 -4.27 -8.07
C ASP A 210 -10.99 -2.77 -7.91
N GLU A 211 -10.48 -1.95 -8.81
CA GLU A 211 -10.71 -0.50 -8.82
C GLU A 211 -12.12 -0.07 -9.22
N ARG A 212 -12.86 -0.97 -9.88
CA ARG A 212 -14.23 -0.70 -10.29
C ARG A 212 -15.13 -0.57 -9.07
N GLY A 213 -16.19 0.24 -9.20
CA GLY A 213 -17.16 0.42 -8.12
C GLY A 213 -18.03 -0.83 -7.89
N SER A 214 -18.31 -1.59 -8.96
CA SER A 214 -19.00 -2.88 -8.89
C SER A 214 -18.47 -3.79 -10.00
N LEU A 215 -18.60 -5.10 -9.78
CA LEU A 215 -18.26 -6.14 -10.75
C LEU A 215 -19.49 -6.96 -11.11
N GLY A 216 -19.64 -7.27 -12.39
CA GLY A 216 -20.60 -8.26 -12.85
C GLY A 216 -20.19 -9.69 -12.49
N PRO A 217 -21.05 -10.68 -12.80
CA PRO A 217 -20.74 -12.09 -12.55
C PRO A 217 -19.44 -12.56 -13.20
N ALA A 218 -19.12 -12.04 -14.38
CA ALA A 218 -17.88 -12.36 -15.10
C ALA A 218 -16.65 -11.84 -14.36
N GLY A 219 -16.65 -10.58 -13.90
CA GLY A 219 -15.58 -10.01 -13.08
C GLY A 219 -15.37 -10.77 -11.78
N LEU A 220 -16.45 -11.08 -11.05
CA LEU A 220 -16.37 -11.87 -9.82
C LEU A 220 -15.81 -13.28 -10.06
N ALA A 221 -16.26 -13.96 -11.11
CA ALA A 221 -15.74 -15.28 -11.48
C ALA A 221 -14.27 -15.21 -11.94
N ALA A 222 -13.84 -14.08 -12.50
CA ALA A 222 -12.44 -13.86 -12.86
C ALA A 222 -11.55 -13.67 -11.62
N LEU A 223 -12.02 -12.91 -10.61
CA LEU A 223 -11.33 -12.80 -9.32
C LEU A 223 -11.22 -14.16 -8.61
N ASP A 224 -12.30 -14.94 -8.58
CA ASP A 224 -12.27 -16.31 -8.01
C ASP A 224 -11.21 -17.18 -8.69
N ARG A 225 -11.11 -17.14 -10.03
CA ARG A 225 -10.08 -17.86 -10.77
C ARG A 225 -8.67 -17.34 -10.48
N ALA A 226 -8.50 -16.03 -10.34
CA ALA A 226 -7.20 -15.43 -10.03
C ALA A 226 -6.68 -15.79 -8.63
N CYS A 227 -7.55 -16.21 -7.70
CA CYS A 227 -7.12 -16.81 -6.45
C CYS A 227 -6.40 -18.16 -6.63
N GLU A 228 -6.50 -18.81 -7.79
CA GLU A 228 -5.77 -20.04 -8.13
C GLU A 228 -4.56 -19.79 -9.04
N ASP A 229 -4.18 -18.52 -9.26
CA ASP A 229 -3.06 -18.19 -10.13
C ASP A 229 -1.74 -18.79 -9.60
N PRO A 230 -0.84 -19.30 -10.47
CA PRO A 230 0.46 -19.81 -10.03
C PRO A 230 1.30 -18.75 -9.30
N ASP A 231 1.15 -17.47 -9.67
CA ASP A 231 1.90 -16.37 -9.06
C ASP A 231 1.23 -15.86 -7.77
N PRO A 232 1.95 -15.83 -6.63
CA PRO A 232 1.38 -15.42 -5.35
C PRO A 232 0.99 -13.93 -5.31
N THR A 233 1.59 -13.08 -6.15
CA THR A 233 1.24 -11.66 -6.21
C THR A 233 -0.12 -11.45 -6.89
N VAL A 234 -0.47 -12.29 -7.86
CA VAL A 234 -1.79 -12.31 -8.49
C VAL A 234 -2.83 -12.85 -7.50
N ARG A 235 -2.55 -13.97 -6.81
CA ARG A 235 -3.45 -14.51 -5.78
C ARG A 235 -3.73 -13.50 -4.67
N ARG A 236 -2.70 -12.81 -4.18
CA ARG A 236 -2.82 -11.75 -3.17
C ARG A 236 -3.74 -10.63 -3.65
N ALA A 237 -3.54 -10.13 -4.88
CA ALA A 237 -4.38 -9.09 -5.45
C ALA A 237 -5.85 -9.56 -5.57
N ALA A 238 -6.05 -10.82 -5.95
CA ALA A 238 -7.38 -11.40 -6.10
C ALA A 238 -8.13 -11.50 -4.77
N LEU A 239 -7.44 -11.87 -3.68
CA LEU A 239 -8.05 -11.89 -2.34
C LEU A 239 -8.51 -10.51 -1.88
N ARG A 240 -7.72 -9.47 -2.15
CA ARG A 240 -8.12 -8.08 -1.88
C ARG A 240 -9.38 -7.70 -2.66
N GLY A 241 -9.42 -8.08 -3.94
CA GLY A 241 -10.60 -7.87 -4.78
C GLY A 241 -11.83 -8.60 -4.26
N LEU A 242 -11.71 -9.87 -3.87
CA LEU A 242 -12.83 -10.64 -3.34
C LEU A 242 -13.41 -10.04 -2.05
N ASP A 243 -12.55 -9.74 -1.07
CA ASP A 243 -12.95 -9.09 0.18
C ASP A 243 -13.73 -7.80 -0.08
N ARG A 244 -13.23 -6.99 -1.02
CA ARG A 244 -13.84 -5.70 -1.35
C ARG A 244 -15.19 -5.83 -2.05
N HIS A 245 -15.30 -6.74 -3.02
CA HIS A 245 -16.48 -6.85 -3.89
C HIS A 245 -17.55 -7.78 -3.33
N ARG A 246 -17.22 -8.66 -2.38
CA ARG A 246 -18.17 -9.57 -1.73
C ARG A 246 -18.39 -9.28 -0.24
N GLY A 247 -17.52 -8.47 0.38
CA GLY A 247 -17.62 -8.14 1.80
C GLY A 247 -17.68 -9.40 2.67
N PRO A 248 -18.65 -9.52 3.60
CA PRO A 248 -18.77 -10.69 4.47
C PRO A 248 -18.89 -12.02 3.72
N GLU A 249 -19.48 -12.04 2.52
CA GLU A 249 -19.62 -13.26 1.71
C GLU A 249 -18.26 -13.76 1.16
N ALA A 250 -17.21 -12.92 1.20
CA ALA A 250 -15.87 -13.32 0.81
C ALA A 250 -15.25 -14.32 1.80
N LEU A 251 -15.69 -14.35 3.07
CA LEU A 251 -14.97 -15.05 4.13
C LEU A 251 -14.81 -16.56 3.84
N GLU A 252 -15.82 -17.22 3.31
CA GLU A 252 -15.73 -18.64 2.93
C GLU A 252 -14.65 -18.87 1.88
N ARG A 253 -14.51 -17.96 0.92
CA ARG A 253 -13.45 -18.01 -0.11
C ARG A 253 -12.09 -17.68 0.48
N LEU A 254 -11.99 -16.64 1.32
CA LEU A 254 -10.76 -16.26 2.00
C LEU A 254 -10.24 -17.42 2.88
N ALA A 255 -11.13 -18.12 3.60
CA ALA A 255 -10.79 -19.24 4.47
C ALA A 255 -10.06 -20.39 3.73
N THR A 256 -10.30 -20.56 2.43
CA THR A 256 -9.59 -21.57 1.62
C THR A 256 -8.08 -21.30 1.50
N ARG A 257 -7.61 -20.10 1.84
CA ARG A 257 -6.20 -19.67 1.70
C ARG A 257 -5.39 -19.76 3.00
N VAL A 258 -5.94 -20.31 4.08
CA VAL A 258 -5.19 -20.53 5.33
C VAL A 258 -3.94 -21.39 5.07
N GLY A 259 -4.00 -22.33 4.13
CA GLY A 259 -2.88 -23.17 3.73
C GLY A 259 -2.19 -22.76 2.42
N ASP A 260 -2.30 -21.50 1.99
CA ASP A 260 -1.64 -21.08 0.74
C ASP A 260 -0.12 -21.30 0.83
N PRO A 261 0.55 -21.86 -0.20
CA PRO A 261 1.99 -22.11 -0.17
C PRO A 261 2.83 -20.85 0.06
N SER A 262 2.31 -19.68 -0.30
CA SER A 262 3.03 -18.42 -0.15
C SER A 262 2.68 -17.72 1.17
N PRO A 263 3.67 -17.43 2.04
CA PRO A 263 3.42 -16.64 3.24
C PRO A 263 2.92 -15.22 2.91
N LEU A 264 3.23 -14.71 1.72
CA LEU A 264 2.70 -13.45 1.21
C LEU A 264 1.16 -13.45 1.16
N VAL A 265 0.56 -14.55 0.71
CA VAL A 265 -0.88 -14.72 0.59
C VAL A 265 -1.50 -14.98 1.96
N ARG A 266 -0.86 -15.81 2.80
CA ARG A 266 -1.33 -16.08 4.17
C ARG A 266 -1.33 -14.82 5.04
N ARG A 267 -0.32 -13.95 4.91
CA ARG A 267 -0.29 -12.63 5.60
C ARG A 267 -1.38 -11.69 5.11
N GLU A 268 -1.67 -11.70 3.81
CA GLU A 268 -2.79 -10.94 3.27
C GLU A 268 -4.11 -11.45 3.83
N LEU A 269 -4.30 -12.77 3.91
CA LEU A 269 -5.47 -13.37 4.53
C LEU A 269 -5.65 -12.88 5.97
N VAL A 270 -4.59 -12.90 6.79
CA VAL A 270 -4.63 -12.35 8.17
C VAL A 270 -5.16 -10.92 8.17
N ARG A 271 -4.68 -10.05 7.27
CA ARG A 271 -5.09 -8.65 7.18
C ARG A 271 -6.59 -8.53 6.88
N LEU A 272 -7.10 -9.33 5.95
CA LEU A 272 -8.49 -9.29 5.50
C LEU A 272 -9.46 -9.77 6.59
N ILE A 273 -9.10 -10.83 7.31
CA ILE A 273 -9.98 -11.43 8.31
C ILE A 273 -9.83 -10.84 9.73
N ALA A 274 -8.86 -9.93 9.93
CA ALA A 274 -8.52 -9.40 11.26
C ALA A 274 -9.70 -8.71 11.98
N ALA A 275 -10.56 -8.04 11.22
CA ALA A 275 -11.70 -7.29 11.76
C ALA A 275 -12.98 -8.14 11.88
N ALA A 276 -13.03 -9.32 11.26
CA ALA A 276 -14.20 -10.19 11.26
C ALA A 276 -14.18 -11.13 12.48
N PRO A 277 -15.23 -11.13 13.33
CA PRO A 277 -15.36 -12.09 14.43
C PRO A 277 -15.23 -13.55 13.98
N GLU A 278 -15.80 -13.87 12.82
CA GLU A 278 -15.77 -15.18 12.18
C GLU A 278 -14.36 -15.55 11.65
N GLY A 279 -13.46 -14.56 11.52
CA GLY A 279 -12.06 -14.74 11.17
C GLY A 279 -11.21 -15.26 12.33
N ARG A 280 -11.66 -15.12 13.59
CA ARG A 280 -10.84 -15.47 14.77
C ARG A 280 -10.40 -16.94 14.83
N PRO A 281 -11.22 -17.94 14.46
CA PRO A 281 -10.76 -19.33 14.38
C PRO A 281 -9.61 -19.52 13.38
N LEU A 282 -9.66 -18.84 12.23
CA LEU A 282 -8.62 -18.92 11.20
C LEU A 282 -7.33 -18.22 11.68
N LEU A 283 -7.44 -17.07 12.33
CA LEU A 283 -6.30 -16.40 12.96
C LEU A 283 -5.63 -17.30 14.01
N ARG A 284 -6.41 -18.02 14.82
CA ARG A 284 -5.86 -19.00 15.77
C ARG A 284 -5.14 -20.17 15.09
N ALA A 285 -5.57 -20.59 13.89
CA ALA A 285 -4.82 -21.58 13.13
C ALA A 285 -3.47 -21.00 12.64
N LEU A 286 -3.48 -19.76 12.14
CA LEU A 286 -2.29 -19.07 11.61
C LEU A 286 -1.27 -18.63 12.67
N VAL A 287 -1.60 -18.73 13.97
CA VAL A 287 -0.61 -18.56 15.04
C VAL A 287 0.37 -19.74 15.10
N ASP A 288 0.03 -20.92 14.57
CA ASP A 288 0.93 -22.08 14.50
C ASP A 288 1.56 -22.25 13.11
N ASP A 289 1.57 -21.17 12.32
CA ASP A 289 2.16 -21.14 10.99
C ASP A 289 3.69 -21.32 11.02
N ASP A 290 4.26 -21.81 9.92
CA ASP A 290 5.69 -22.06 9.79
C ASP A 290 6.49 -20.77 9.49
N ASP A 291 5.84 -19.76 8.91
CA ASP A 291 6.44 -18.46 8.62
C ASP A 291 6.32 -17.50 9.81
N PRO A 292 7.44 -16.99 10.37
CA PRO A 292 7.43 -16.09 11.51
C PRO A 292 6.59 -14.81 11.31
N ALA A 293 6.55 -14.27 10.09
CA ALA A 293 5.80 -13.05 9.81
C ALA A 293 4.29 -13.30 9.73
N VAL A 294 3.86 -14.52 9.33
CA VAL A 294 2.46 -14.94 9.43
C VAL A 294 2.07 -15.08 10.91
N VAL A 295 2.87 -15.78 11.72
CA VAL A 295 2.63 -15.94 13.17
C VAL A 295 2.48 -14.59 13.86
N GLN A 296 3.43 -13.68 13.63
CA GLN A 296 3.41 -12.33 14.19
C GLN A 296 2.14 -11.57 13.76
N SER A 297 1.79 -11.63 12.48
CA SER A 297 0.61 -10.92 11.95
C SER A 297 -0.68 -11.47 12.58
N ALA A 298 -0.82 -12.79 12.65
CA ALA A 298 -2.00 -13.47 13.18
C ALA A 298 -2.18 -13.21 14.67
N LEU A 299 -1.10 -13.32 15.45
CA LEU A 299 -1.10 -12.99 16.86
C LEU A 299 -1.45 -11.51 17.10
N GLY A 300 -0.81 -10.60 16.36
CA GLY A 300 -1.11 -9.18 16.45
C GLY A 300 -2.57 -8.86 16.12
N ALA A 301 -3.18 -9.57 15.15
CA ALA A 301 -4.60 -9.44 14.85
C ALA A 301 -5.49 -9.93 16.00
N LEU A 302 -5.18 -11.08 16.61
CA LEU A 302 -5.93 -11.60 17.76
C LEU A 302 -5.89 -10.66 18.96
N LEU A 303 -4.71 -10.10 19.26
CA LEU A 303 -4.47 -9.24 20.43
C LEU A 303 -5.04 -7.83 20.30
N ARG A 304 -5.33 -7.34 19.08
CA ARG A 304 -6.03 -6.06 18.88
C ARG A 304 -7.51 -6.13 19.26
N GLY A 305 -8.11 -7.32 19.27
CA GLY A 305 -9.49 -7.53 19.72
C GLY A 305 -9.56 -7.94 21.18
N GLU A 306 -10.78 -7.94 21.74
CA GLU A 306 -11.02 -8.45 23.10
C GLU A 306 -10.53 -9.89 23.23
N THR A 307 -9.58 -10.12 24.14
CA THR A 307 -8.97 -11.43 24.36
C THR A 307 -9.14 -11.81 25.83
N THR A 308 -9.72 -12.97 26.09
CA THR A 308 -9.93 -13.46 27.45
C THR A 308 -8.63 -13.93 28.09
N ALA A 309 -8.59 -14.00 29.42
CA ALA A 309 -7.44 -14.54 30.12
C ALA A 309 -7.11 -15.98 29.68
N ASP A 310 -8.12 -16.82 29.49
CA ASP A 310 -7.92 -18.19 29.00
C ASP A 310 -7.32 -18.22 27.59
N ALA A 311 -7.77 -17.34 26.69
CA ALA A 311 -7.19 -17.23 25.36
C ALA A 311 -5.72 -16.74 25.39
N LEU A 312 -5.38 -15.83 26.30
CA LEU A 312 -3.98 -15.41 26.51
C LEU A 312 -3.13 -16.56 27.08
N ALA A 313 -3.67 -17.36 28.00
CA ALA A 313 -2.99 -18.54 28.53
C ALA A 313 -2.73 -19.58 27.42
N ASP A 314 -3.71 -19.82 26.56
CA ASP A 314 -3.58 -20.70 25.40
C ASP A 314 -2.50 -20.19 24.44
N LEU A 315 -2.48 -18.89 24.12
CA LEU A 315 -1.46 -18.28 23.27
C LEU A 315 -0.06 -18.37 23.89
N LEU A 316 0.05 -18.21 25.21
CA LEU A 316 1.31 -18.34 25.96
C LEU A 316 1.86 -19.78 25.96
N ALA A 317 0.97 -20.78 25.87
CA ALA A 317 1.36 -22.18 25.78
C ALA A 317 1.87 -22.60 24.40
N ARG A 318 1.60 -21.80 23.35
CA ARG A 318 2.00 -22.13 21.97
C ARG A 318 3.48 -21.94 21.74
N ASP A 319 4.07 -22.97 21.16
CA ASP A 319 5.50 -23.03 20.87
C ASP A 319 5.90 -22.05 19.74
N SER A 320 5.06 -21.88 18.72
CA SER A 320 5.24 -20.89 17.65
C SER A 320 5.41 -19.47 18.19
N VAL A 321 4.55 -19.08 19.14
CA VAL A 321 4.60 -17.77 19.81
C VAL A 321 5.90 -17.60 20.60
N ARG A 322 6.38 -18.66 21.26
CA ARG A 322 7.62 -18.61 22.07
C ARG A 322 8.88 -18.50 21.21
N ARG A 323 8.89 -19.13 20.04
CA ARG A 323 10.06 -19.16 19.13
C ARG A 323 10.21 -17.88 18.32
N VAL A 324 9.12 -17.23 17.94
CA VAL A 324 9.14 -16.00 17.13
C VAL A 324 9.32 -14.78 18.04
N PRO A 325 10.47 -14.07 18.02
CA PRO A 325 10.75 -13.00 18.99
C PRO A 325 9.72 -11.87 18.98
N ASP A 326 9.27 -11.46 17.80
CA ASP A 326 8.30 -10.37 17.65
C ASP A 326 6.90 -10.80 18.15
N ALA A 327 6.49 -12.04 17.86
CA ALA A 327 5.23 -12.59 18.35
C ALA A 327 5.24 -12.70 19.88
N ARG A 328 6.33 -13.23 20.46
CA ARG A 328 6.53 -13.25 21.91
C ARG A 328 6.43 -11.85 22.51
N GLY A 329 7.09 -10.86 21.89
CA GLY A 329 7.03 -9.47 22.33
C GLY A 329 5.60 -8.92 22.39
N LEU A 330 4.82 -9.14 21.33
CA LEU A 330 3.40 -8.75 21.27
C LEU A 330 2.58 -9.38 22.41
N LEU A 331 2.78 -10.69 22.67
CA LEU A 331 2.07 -11.36 23.75
C LEU A 331 2.45 -10.77 25.12
N LEU A 332 3.74 -10.57 25.40
CA LEU A 332 4.19 -10.01 26.68
C LEU A 332 3.61 -8.62 26.96
N HIS A 333 3.55 -7.76 25.94
CA HIS A 333 2.88 -6.47 26.05
C HIS A 333 1.40 -6.65 26.41
N ALA A 334 0.68 -7.52 25.68
CA ALA A 334 -0.72 -7.78 25.96
C ALA A 334 -0.96 -8.33 27.38
N LEU A 335 -0.09 -9.22 27.88
CA LEU A 335 -0.16 -9.72 29.26
C LEU A 335 0.00 -8.58 30.28
N GLY A 336 0.96 -7.68 30.08
CA GLY A 336 1.18 -6.52 30.93
C GLY A 336 -0.02 -5.56 30.92
N ASP A 337 -0.56 -5.25 29.74
CA ASP A 337 -1.68 -4.32 29.56
C ASP A 337 -2.99 -4.81 30.19
N THR A 338 -3.11 -6.11 30.48
CA THR A 338 -4.28 -6.63 31.22
C THR A 338 -4.37 -6.15 32.66
N ALA A 339 -3.25 -5.75 33.27
CA ALA A 339 -3.12 -5.49 34.70
C ALA A 339 -3.60 -6.66 35.62
N ASP A 340 -3.69 -7.89 35.10
CA ASP A 340 -4.11 -9.07 35.88
C ASP A 340 -2.92 -9.77 36.55
N PRO A 341 -2.81 -9.75 37.89
CA PRO A 341 -1.65 -10.31 38.61
C PRO A 341 -1.36 -11.78 38.31
N ARG A 342 -2.30 -12.55 37.74
CA ARG A 342 -2.07 -13.94 37.34
C ARG A 342 -0.91 -14.11 36.36
N TRP A 343 -0.57 -13.06 35.60
CA TRP A 343 0.51 -13.09 34.62
C TRP A 343 1.90 -12.83 35.21
N LEU A 344 1.96 -12.40 36.48
CA LEU A 344 3.22 -12.10 37.16
C LEU A 344 4.23 -13.25 37.07
N PRO A 345 3.89 -14.52 37.38
CA PRO A 345 4.86 -15.61 37.30
C PRO A 345 5.42 -15.83 35.88
N ALA A 346 4.57 -15.68 34.86
CA ALA A 346 5.00 -15.83 33.47
C ALA A 346 5.96 -14.71 33.05
N LEU A 347 5.60 -13.45 33.34
CA LEU A 347 6.45 -12.30 33.03
C LEU A 347 7.80 -12.34 33.77
N LEU A 348 7.81 -12.76 35.03
CA LEU A 348 9.05 -13.00 35.79
C LEU A 348 9.90 -14.11 35.16
N GLY A 349 9.28 -15.14 34.58
CA GLY A 349 9.99 -16.16 33.81
C GLY A 349 10.71 -15.58 32.58
N PHE A 350 10.04 -14.71 31.81
CA PHE A 350 10.64 -14.06 30.64
C PHE A 350 11.70 -13.00 30.98
N LEU A 351 11.73 -12.50 32.21
CA LEU A 351 12.80 -11.63 32.68
C LEU A 351 14.15 -12.37 32.73
N GLU A 352 14.16 -13.71 32.79
CA GLU A 352 15.36 -14.54 32.77
C GLU A 352 15.65 -15.16 31.38
N HIS A 353 14.96 -14.69 30.34
CA HIS A 353 15.12 -15.21 28.98
C HIS A 353 16.54 -14.97 28.42
N GLU A 354 17.08 -15.88 27.60
CA GLU A 354 18.43 -15.76 27.01
C GLU A 354 18.58 -14.51 26.11
N HIS A 355 17.55 -14.19 25.33
CA HIS A 355 17.50 -13.00 24.47
C HIS A 355 17.22 -11.70 25.23
N ALA A 356 18.14 -10.73 25.09
CA ALA A 356 18.04 -9.40 25.71
C ALA A 356 16.75 -8.63 25.37
N PRO A 357 16.27 -8.59 24.10
CA PRO A 357 15.02 -7.90 23.78
C PRO A 357 13.81 -8.46 24.55
N THR A 358 13.76 -9.78 24.76
CA THR A 358 12.67 -10.42 25.51
C THR A 358 12.69 -10.04 26.99
N ARG A 359 13.87 -9.98 27.60
CA ARG A 359 14.00 -9.51 28.99
C ARG A 359 13.57 -8.05 29.14
N LEU A 360 13.94 -7.20 28.18
CA LEU A 360 13.52 -5.80 28.16
C LEU A 360 11.99 -5.69 28.10
N ILE A 361 11.36 -6.40 27.16
CA ILE A 361 9.91 -6.39 27.00
C ILE A 361 9.23 -6.94 28.26
N ALA A 362 9.77 -8.01 28.87
CA ALA A 362 9.27 -8.55 30.13
C ALA A 362 9.32 -7.51 31.27
N ALA A 363 10.42 -6.77 31.41
CA ALA A 363 10.51 -5.68 32.38
C ALA A 363 9.46 -4.59 32.13
N VAL A 364 9.28 -4.17 30.86
CA VAL A 364 8.25 -3.19 30.48
C VAL A 364 6.83 -3.73 30.75
N ALA A 365 6.57 -5.01 30.48
CA ALA A 365 5.29 -5.64 30.75
C ALA A 365 5.01 -5.75 32.26
N LEU A 366 6.02 -6.06 33.09
CA LEU A 366 5.89 -6.04 34.55
C LEU A 366 5.56 -4.63 35.08
N ARG A 367 6.12 -3.60 34.47
CA ARG A 367 5.74 -2.21 34.75
C ARG A 367 4.27 -1.95 34.43
N ALA A 368 3.82 -2.34 33.24
CA ALA A 368 2.43 -2.16 32.79
C ALA A 368 1.45 -2.95 33.66
N LEU A 369 1.86 -4.15 34.12
CA LEU A 369 1.09 -4.96 35.06
C LEU A 369 0.87 -4.24 36.40
N GLY A 370 1.80 -3.37 36.80
CA GLY A 370 1.69 -2.54 38.02
C GLY A 370 1.92 -3.30 39.33
N SER A 371 2.44 -4.53 39.28
CA SER A 371 2.59 -5.39 40.46
C SER A 371 3.95 -5.17 41.15
N THR A 372 3.93 -4.58 42.35
CA THR A 372 5.14 -4.36 43.18
C THR A 372 5.80 -5.67 43.64
N ASP A 373 5.09 -6.80 43.61
CA ASP A 373 5.67 -8.13 43.85
C ASP A 373 6.82 -8.49 42.88
N ALA A 374 6.96 -7.77 41.76
CA ALA A 374 8.07 -7.93 40.82
C ALA A 374 9.40 -7.29 41.31
N CYS A 375 9.37 -6.36 42.27
CA CYS A 375 10.51 -5.52 42.66
C CYS A 375 11.77 -6.33 43.00
N ALA A 376 11.64 -7.34 43.87
CA ALA A 376 12.76 -8.16 44.31
C ALA A 376 13.46 -8.88 43.14
N ARG A 377 12.68 -9.41 42.19
CA ARG A 377 13.24 -10.12 41.03
C ARG A 377 13.85 -9.15 40.01
N LEU A 378 13.22 -8.00 39.79
CA LEU A 378 13.76 -6.93 38.95
C LEU A 378 15.11 -6.43 39.48
N GLU A 379 15.25 -6.22 40.79
CA GLU A 379 16.54 -5.85 41.40
C GLU A 379 17.61 -6.94 41.23
N GLN A 380 17.25 -8.20 41.46
CA GLN A 380 18.16 -9.33 41.27
C GLN A 380 18.66 -9.35 39.82
N ARG A 381 17.74 -9.24 38.84
CA ARG A 381 18.08 -9.21 37.42
C ARG A 381 18.96 -8.01 37.08
N ARG A 382 18.64 -6.81 37.57
CA ARG A 382 19.41 -5.57 37.33
C ARG A 382 20.89 -5.74 37.65
N ARG A 383 21.22 -6.39 38.77
CA ARG A 383 22.60 -6.58 39.25
C ARG A 383 23.45 -7.44 38.32
N ILE A 384 22.83 -8.37 37.61
CA ILE A 384 23.51 -9.35 36.74
C ILE A 384 23.25 -9.11 35.25
N GLU A 385 22.45 -8.09 34.89
CA GLU A 385 22.05 -7.85 33.51
C GLU A 385 23.23 -7.37 32.66
N PRO A 386 23.67 -8.14 31.64
CA PRO A 386 24.80 -7.75 30.79
C PRO A 386 24.46 -6.60 29.83
N ALA A 387 23.21 -6.52 29.35
CA ALA A 387 22.82 -5.55 28.34
C ALA A 387 22.38 -4.23 28.98
N GLU A 388 23.11 -3.15 28.70
CA GLU A 388 22.87 -1.82 29.28
C GLU A 388 21.44 -1.33 29.04
N HIS A 389 20.94 -1.43 27.81
CA HIS A 389 19.57 -1.02 27.46
C HIS A 389 18.49 -1.79 28.25
N VAL A 390 18.73 -3.07 28.55
CA VAL A 390 17.83 -3.88 29.39
C VAL A 390 17.91 -3.42 30.84
N ARG A 391 19.13 -3.18 31.36
CA ARG A 391 19.35 -2.69 32.72
C ARG A 391 18.64 -1.36 32.96
N THR A 392 18.75 -0.41 32.03
CA THR A 392 18.03 0.87 32.07
C THR A 392 16.52 0.68 32.04
N ALA A 393 15.99 -0.27 31.26
CA ALA A 393 14.56 -0.57 31.25
C ALA A 393 14.08 -1.14 32.61
N ILE A 394 14.89 -2.00 33.24
CA ILE A 394 14.62 -2.53 34.58
C ILE A 394 14.64 -1.40 35.62
N GLU A 395 15.63 -0.51 35.58
CA GLU A 395 15.71 0.66 36.49
C GLU A 395 14.49 1.57 36.38
N ARG A 396 14.08 1.89 35.15
CA ARG A 396 12.85 2.66 34.89
C ARG A 396 11.61 1.95 35.41
N THR A 397 11.58 0.62 35.32
CA THR A 397 10.47 -0.20 35.83
C THR A 397 10.42 -0.15 37.36
N LEU A 398 11.54 -0.36 38.04
CA LEU A 398 11.64 -0.27 39.50
C LEU A 398 11.18 1.10 40.01
N GLY A 399 11.66 2.18 39.38
CA GLY A 399 11.25 3.54 39.73
C GLY A 399 9.76 3.81 39.51
N ALA A 400 9.19 3.33 38.39
CA ALA A 400 7.77 3.50 38.09
C ALA A 400 6.85 2.69 39.02
N LEU A 401 7.30 1.53 39.51
CA LEU A 401 6.57 0.73 40.50
C LEU A 401 6.72 1.27 41.92
N GLY A 402 7.57 2.27 42.16
CA GLY A 402 7.86 2.78 43.50
C GLY A 402 8.59 1.76 44.38
N CYS A 403 9.39 0.88 43.78
CA CYS A 403 10.19 -0.09 44.53
C CYS A 403 11.22 0.67 45.40
N PRO A 404 11.40 0.28 46.67
CA PRO A 404 12.39 0.91 47.54
C PRO A 404 13.79 0.79 46.94
N GLU A 405 14.60 1.85 47.05
CA GLU A 405 16.00 1.76 46.62
C GLU A 405 16.74 0.75 47.50
N PRO A 406 17.60 -0.11 46.90
CA PRO A 406 18.36 -1.06 47.69
C PRO A 406 19.33 -0.33 48.61
N ALA A 407 19.31 -0.73 49.88
CA ALA A 407 20.22 -0.24 50.92
C ALA A 407 21.69 -0.56 50.65
#